data_AF-A0A072VLF9-F1
#
_entry.id   AF-A0A072VLF9-F1
#
_cell.length_a   1.000
_cell.length_b   1.000
_cell.length_c   1.000
_cell.angle_alpha   90.00
_cell.angle_beta   90.00
_cell.angle_gamma   90.00
#
_symmetry.space_group_name_H-M   'P 1'
#
loop_
_entity.id
_entity.type
_entity.pdbx_description
1 polymer ?
#
loop_
_entity_poly.entity_id
_entity_poly.type
_entity_poly.pdbx_seq_one_letter_code
_entity_poly.pdbx_strand_id
1 'polypeptide(L)'
;MGRTFVCSLVLLCFLIPLTVADWNILNQKTHNGLKISLKNYCESWRMNVELHNIRDFQVVPEECTEYITKYVKSTQYKVDSERTTEECLVYLSTSCNLKKDGKDAWIFDIDDTLLSTIPFYKNNLGKKINVTALEEWMSKGKAPALDYSLRFFNEIKSRGIQIILISGRREHLRSATIDNLVNVGYHGWTGLILRDPTNELVSVAEYKSQVRKYLTSKGYRIWGVLGDQFSSIAGNTGGIRAFKLPNPMYYVA
;
A
#
# COMPACT_ATOMS: atom_id res chain seq x y z
N MET A 1 22.36 -76.14 -5.72
CA MET A 1 21.02 -75.58 -5.40
C MET A 1 21.20 -74.21 -4.76
N GLY A 2 21.18 -73.14 -5.55
CA GLY A 2 21.23 -71.76 -5.06
C GLY A 2 20.12 -70.97 -5.74
N ARG A 3 19.13 -70.52 -4.97
CA ARG A 3 17.99 -69.72 -5.46
C ARG A 3 18.41 -68.26 -5.51
N THR A 4 18.47 -67.69 -6.71
CA THR A 4 18.55 -66.25 -6.94
C THR A 4 17.18 -65.62 -6.71
N PHE A 5 17.08 -64.72 -5.74
CA PHE A 5 15.91 -63.87 -5.51
C PHE A 5 15.96 -62.69 -6.50
N VAL A 6 14.95 -62.61 -7.38
CA VAL A 6 14.69 -61.43 -8.21
C VAL A 6 13.72 -60.55 -7.42
N CYS A 7 14.18 -59.40 -6.92
CA CYS A 7 13.31 -58.37 -6.35
C CYS A 7 12.67 -57.56 -7.49
N SER A 8 11.38 -57.76 -7.73
CA SER A 8 10.57 -56.87 -8.57
C SER A 8 10.27 -55.58 -7.81
N LEU A 9 10.79 -54.45 -8.30
CA LEU A 9 10.45 -53.12 -7.81
C LEU A 9 9.05 -52.75 -8.34
N VAL A 10 8.02 -52.84 -7.50
CA VAL A 10 6.68 -52.32 -7.81
C VAL A 10 6.67 -50.82 -7.50
N LEU A 11 6.65 -50.00 -8.55
CA LEU A 11 6.45 -48.56 -8.45
C LEU A 11 4.96 -48.30 -8.14
N LEU A 12 4.64 -48.12 -6.87
CA LEU A 12 3.32 -47.63 -6.43
C LEU A 12 3.24 -46.13 -6.71
N CYS A 13 2.64 -45.77 -7.85
CA CYS A 13 2.14 -44.42 -8.10
C CYS A 13 1.02 -44.12 -7.11
N PHE A 14 1.34 -43.44 -6.00
CA PHE A 14 0.35 -42.79 -5.17
C PHE A 14 -0.23 -41.59 -5.94
N LEU A 15 -1.36 -41.82 -6.62
CA LEU A 15 -2.27 -40.74 -6.98
C LEU A 15 -2.87 -40.21 -5.67
N ILE A 16 -2.27 -39.17 -5.11
CA ILE A 16 -2.89 -38.39 -4.03
C ILE A 16 -4.04 -37.63 -4.69
N PRO A 17 -5.31 -37.92 -4.37
CA PRO A 17 -6.38 -37.04 -4.80
C PRO A 17 -6.15 -35.70 -4.10
N LEU A 18 -5.97 -34.62 -4.87
CA LEU A 18 -6.12 -33.27 -4.37
C LEU A 18 -7.57 -33.11 -3.92
N THR A 19 -7.85 -33.52 -2.69
CA THR A 19 -9.07 -33.11 -2.00
C THR A 19 -8.95 -31.61 -1.87
N VAL A 20 -9.76 -30.87 -2.64
CA VAL A 20 -10.05 -29.48 -2.35
C VAL A 20 -10.60 -29.50 -0.94
N ALA A 21 -9.76 -29.20 0.05
CA ALA A 21 -10.20 -29.10 1.42
C ALA A 21 -11.33 -28.07 1.41
N ASP A 22 -12.47 -28.45 1.94
CA ASP A 22 -13.62 -27.58 2.09
C ASP A 22 -13.22 -26.51 3.12
N TRP A 23 -12.57 -25.43 2.66
CA TRP A 23 -12.08 -24.30 3.48
C TRP A 23 -13.27 -23.41 3.86
N ASN A 24 -14.32 -24.02 4.39
CA ASN A 24 -15.42 -23.29 4.95
C ASN A 24 -14.99 -22.83 6.34
N ILE A 25 -14.44 -21.62 6.43
CA ILE A 25 -13.89 -21.03 7.66
C ILE A 25 -14.91 -20.99 8.81
N LEU A 26 -16.21 -21.03 8.48
CA LEU A 26 -17.32 -21.12 9.42
C LEU A 26 -17.39 -22.47 10.16
N ASN A 27 -16.77 -23.52 9.63
CA ASN A 27 -16.69 -24.85 10.25
C ASN A 27 -15.42 -25.07 11.09
N GLN A 28 -14.48 -24.12 11.08
CA GLN A 28 -13.26 -24.21 11.89
C GLN A 28 -13.56 -23.81 13.35
N LYS A 29 -14.04 -24.78 14.15
CA LYS A 29 -13.73 -24.76 15.58
C LYS A 29 -12.22 -24.88 15.69
N THR A 30 -11.54 -23.77 16.00
CA THR A 30 -10.11 -23.81 16.29
C THR A 30 -9.85 -24.76 17.44
N HIS A 31 -8.69 -25.43 17.44
CA HIS A 31 -8.27 -26.37 18.49
C HIS A 31 -8.35 -25.81 19.92
N ASN A 32 -8.44 -24.47 20.06
CA ASN A 32 -8.47 -23.76 21.34
C ASN A 32 -9.88 -23.32 21.79
N GLY A 33 -10.95 -23.78 21.12
CA GLY A 33 -12.33 -23.44 21.48
C GLY A 33 -12.76 -22.02 21.13
N LEU A 34 -11.93 -21.26 20.40
CA LEU A 34 -12.26 -19.89 19.98
C LEU A 34 -13.29 -19.93 18.86
N LYS A 35 -14.47 -19.31 19.10
CA LYS A 35 -15.53 -19.20 18.10
C LYS A 35 -15.21 -18.06 17.13
N ILE A 36 -14.74 -18.42 15.94
CA ILE A 36 -14.49 -17.47 14.85
C ILE A 36 -15.81 -17.15 14.15
N SER A 37 -16.03 -15.87 13.86
CA SER A 37 -17.11 -15.39 13.00
C SER A 37 -16.50 -14.76 11.76
N LEU A 38 -17.25 -14.68 10.65
CA LEU A 38 -16.73 -14.04 9.44
C LEU A 38 -16.25 -12.61 9.71
N LYS A 39 -16.97 -11.86 10.54
CA LYS A 39 -16.60 -10.50 10.95
C LYS A 39 -15.23 -10.46 11.62
N ASN A 40 -15.01 -11.26 12.68
CA ASN A 40 -13.75 -11.21 13.43
C ASN A 40 -12.57 -11.80 12.63
N TYR A 41 -12.85 -12.74 11.72
CA TYR A 41 -11.86 -13.22 10.77
C TYR A 41 -11.39 -12.11 9.83
N CYS A 42 -12.31 -11.41 9.17
CA CYS A 42 -11.95 -10.34 8.23
C CYS A 42 -11.35 -9.11 8.91
N GLU A 43 -11.77 -8.79 10.15
CA GLU A 43 -11.12 -7.80 11.01
C GLU A 43 -9.67 -8.17 11.31
N SER A 44 -9.43 -9.43 11.70
CA SER A 44 -8.09 -9.95 11.97
C SER A 44 -7.23 -9.96 10.71
N TRP A 45 -7.79 -10.38 9.56
CA TRP A 45 -7.10 -10.36 8.27
C TRP A 45 -6.67 -8.94 7.90
N ARG A 46 -7.61 -7.97 7.94
CA ARG A 46 -7.32 -6.54 7.67
C ARG A 46 -6.20 -6.04 8.57
N MET A 47 -6.32 -6.27 9.88
CA MET A 47 -5.31 -5.83 10.84
C MET A 47 -3.94 -6.43 10.54
N ASN A 48 -3.87 -7.71 10.17
CA ASN A 48 -2.60 -8.37 9.86
C ASN A 48 -2.01 -7.96 8.50
N VAL A 49 -2.83 -7.46 7.57
CA VAL A 49 -2.34 -6.74 6.38
C VAL A 49 -1.67 -5.43 6.80
N GLU A 50 -2.32 -4.63 7.65
CA GLU A 50 -1.78 -3.33 8.11
C GLU A 50 -0.54 -3.48 8.99
N LEU A 51 -0.47 -4.55 9.80
CA LEU A 51 0.71 -4.89 10.60
C LEU A 51 1.85 -5.50 9.79
N HIS A 52 1.68 -5.69 8.48
CA HIS A 52 2.68 -6.32 7.61
C HIS A 52 2.99 -7.78 7.97
N ASN A 53 2.04 -8.49 8.57
CA ASN A 53 2.15 -9.94 8.83
C ASN A 53 1.67 -10.74 7.62
N ILE A 54 0.57 -10.30 7.01
CA ILE A 54 0.08 -10.82 5.73
C ILE A 54 0.68 -9.95 4.63
N ARG A 55 1.49 -10.58 3.76
CA ARG A 55 2.22 -9.93 2.67
C ARG A 55 1.91 -10.60 1.35
N ASP A 56 2.15 -9.89 0.26
CA ASP A 56 2.11 -10.42 -1.12
C ASP A 56 0.78 -11.09 -1.50
N PHE A 57 -0.31 -10.72 -0.82
CA PHE A 57 -1.64 -11.24 -1.15
C PHE A 57 -2.06 -10.73 -2.53
N GLN A 58 -2.60 -11.63 -3.34
CA GLN A 58 -2.95 -11.30 -4.73
C GLN A 58 -4.29 -10.58 -4.83
N VAL A 59 -5.24 -10.97 -3.98
CA VAL A 59 -6.58 -10.40 -3.87
C VAL A 59 -7.05 -10.48 -2.42
N VAL A 60 -7.99 -9.60 -2.04
CA VAL A 60 -8.74 -9.74 -0.78
C VAL A 60 -9.46 -11.09 -0.78
N PRO A 61 -9.44 -11.88 0.32
CA PRO A 61 -10.21 -13.11 0.45
C PRO A 61 -11.67 -12.87 0.07
N GLU A 62 -12.25 -13.75 -0.72
CA GLU A 62 -13.59 -13.59 -1.30
C GLU A 62 -14.63 -13.30 -0.22
N GLU A 63 -14.58 -14.06 0.88
CA GLU A 63 -15.43 -13.95 2.05
C GLU A 63 -15.29 -12.61 2.79
N CYS A 64 -14.17 -11.91 2.61
CA CYS A 64 -13.88 -10.62 3.23
C CYS A 64 -14.11 -9.41 2.32
N THR A 65 -14.44 -9.62 1.04
CA THR A 65 -14.65 -8.51 0.08
C THR A 65 -15.75 -7.54 0.53
N GLU A 66 -16.88 -8.03 1.03
CA GLU A 66 -17.95 -7.19 1.55
C GLU A 66 -17.50 -6.42 2.80
N TYR A 67 -16.82 -7.09 3.73
CA TYR A 67 -16.29 -6.48 4.94
C TYR A 67 -15.31 -5.34 4.60
N ILE A 68 -14.35 -5.58 3.71
CA ILE A 68 -13.36 -4.57 3.30
C ILE A 68 -14.03 -3.41 2.55
N THR A 69 -15.00 -3.70 1.69
CA THR A 69 -15.80 -2.66 1.01
C THR A 69 -16.54 -1.77 1.99
N LYS A 70 -17.10 -2.35 3.06
CA LYS A 70 -17.75 -1.59 4.14
C LYS A 70 -16.72 -0.77 4.92
N TYR A 71 -15.58 -1.36 5.26
CA TYR A 71 -14.51 -0.70 6.00
C TYR A 71 -14.00 0.55 5.29
N VAL A 72 -13.58 0.46 4.02
CA VAL A 72 -12.98 1.61 3.29
C VAL A 72 -13.97 2.76 3.02
N LYS A 73 -15.28 2.52 3.19
CA LYS A 73 -16.34 3.54 3.11
C LYS A 73 -16.82 4.02 4.48
N SER A 74 -16.33 3.42 5.56
CA SER A 74 -16.82 3.67 6.91
C SER A 74 -16.13 4.88 7.54
N THR A 75 -16.75 5.39 8.60
CA THR A 75 -16.12 6.33 9.52
C THR A 75 -14.83 5.78 10.10
N GLN A 76 -14.71 4.47 10.34
CA GLN A 76 -13.50 3.88 10.90
C GLN A 76 -12.28 4.07 10.00
N TYR A 77 -12.42 3.87 8.68
CA TYR A 77 -11.32 4.13 7.74
C TYR A 77 -10.86 5.58 7.77
N LYS A 78 -11.82 6.52 7.86
CA LYS A 78 -11.50 7.95 7.99
C LYS A 78 -10.78 8.26 9.30
N VAL A 79 -11.26 7.73 10.42
CA VAL A 79 -10.65 7.93 11.75
C VAL A 79 -9.25 7.29 11.83
N ASP A 80 -9.08 6.08 11.31
CA ASP A 80 -7.78 5.40 11.24
C ASP A 80 -6.77 6.25 10.44
N SER A 81 -7.20 6.77 9.28
CA SER A 81 -6.37 7.64 8.44
C SER A 81 -6.08 9.01 9.06
N GLU A 82 -7.08 9.65 9.67
CA GLU A 82 -6.93 10.92 10.37
C GLU A 82 -5.93 10.78 11.51
N ARG A 83 -6.00 9.69 12.27
CA ARG A 83 -5.05 9.43 13.36
C ARG A 83 -3.61 9.34 12.86
N THR A 84 -3.36 8.69 11.73
CA THR A 84 -2.03 8.67 11.10
C THR A 84 -1.55 10.09 10.78
N THR A 85 -2.39 10.93 10.17
CA THR A 85 -2.01 12.32 9.83
C THR A 85 -1.83 13.22 11.06
N GLU A 86 -2.59 13.00 12.13
CA GLU A 86 -2.39 13.69 13.41
C GLU A 86 -1.03 13.35 14.02
N GLU A 87 -0.65 12.08 14.00
CA GLU A 87 0.67 11.65 14.48
C GLU A 87 1.81 12.23 13.64
N CYS A 88 1.60 12.44 12.33
CA CYS A 88 2.54 13.20 11.50
C CYS A 88 2.71 14.64 12.02
N LEU A 89 1.61 15.32 12.35
CA LEU A 89 1.61 16.70 12.86
C LEU A 89 2.25 16.81 14.25
N VAL A 90 1.99 15.84 15.13
CA VAL A 90 2.63 15.73 16.45
C VAL A 90 4.13 15.60 16.25
N TYR A 91 4.58 14.61 15.47
CA TYR A 91 5.99 14.39 15.19
C TYR A 91 6.68 15.63 14.61
N LEU A 92 6.02 16.28 13.65
CA LEU A 92 6.53 17.50 13.03
C LEU A 92 6.73 18.62 14.04
N SER A 93 5.85 18.73 15.04
CA SER A 93 5.87 19.82 16.01
C SER A 93 6.80 19.52 17.19
N THR A 94 7.01 18.25 17.55
CA THR A 94 7.78 17.85 18.73
C THR A 94 9.19 17.37 18.44
N SER A 95 9.46 16.91 17.21
CA SER A 95 10.67 16.14 16.91
C SER A 95 11.43 16.61 15.68
N CYS A 96 10.81 17.39 14.79
CA CYS A 96 11.50 17.92 13.61
C CYS A 96 12.16 19.27 13.90
N ASN A 97 13.50 19.31 13.84
CA ASN A 97 14.28 20.55 13.96
C ASN A 97 14.54 21.16 12.57
N LEU A 98 13.50 21.77 11.99
CA LEU A 98 13.53 22.36 10.65
C LEU A 98 14.59 23.46 10.56
N LYS A 99 15.47 23.39 9.56
CA LYS A 99 16.51 24.40 9.31
C LYS A 99 16.04 25.57 8.44
N LYS A 100 14.96 25.37 7.67
CA LYS A 100 14.33 26.39 6.80
C LYS A 100 15.27 26.99 5.75
N ASP A 101 16.28 26.24 5.32
CA ASP A 101 17.20 26.59 4.22
C ASP A 101 16.71 26.09 2.84
N GLY A 102 15.44 25.68 2.75
CA GLY A 102 14.84 25.09 1.54
C GLY A 102 15.15 23.61 1.31
N LYS A 103 15.78 22.90 2.27
CA LYS A 103 16.10 21.47 2.15
C LYS A 103 15.32 20.55 3.09
N ASP A 104 14.51 21.08 4.00
CA ASP A 104 13.60 20.25 4.80
C ASP A 104 12.49 19.72 3.91
N ALA A 105 12.32 18.40 3.85
CA ALA A 105 11.39 17.76 2.94
C ALA A 105 10.47 16.76 3.62
N TRP A 106 9.28 16.60 3.04
CA TRP A 106 8.33 15.54 3.33
C TRP A 106 7.94 14.83 2.04
N ILE A 107 7.88 13.51 2.10
CA ILE A 107 7.55 12.67 0.94
C ILE A 107 6.12 12.14 1.08
N PHE A 108 5.39 12.17 -0.04
CA PHE A 108 4.08 11.56 -0.15
C PHE A 108 4.06 10.54 -1.30
N ASP A 109 3.44 9.39 -1.05
CA ASP A 109 2.86 8.59 -2.13
C ASP A 109 1.61 9.28 -2.72
N ILE A 110 1.09 8.79 -3.84
CA ILE A 110 -0.08 9.38 -4.51
C ILE A 110 -1.32 8.52 -4.36
N ASP A 111 -1.33 7.30 -4.89
CA ASP A 111 -2.52 6.45 -4.93
C ASP A 111 -2.88 5.96 -3.52
N ASP A 112 -4.13 6.15 -3.12
CA ASP A 112 -4.67 5.94 -1.76
C ASP A 112 -3.91 6.62 -0.61
N THR A 113 -3.04 7.57 -0.96
CA THR A 113 -2.38 8.48 -0.03
C THR A 113 -2.86 9.91 -0.22
N LEU A 114 -2.86 10.42 -1.45
CA LEU A 114 -3.42 11.73 -1.83
C LEU A 114 -4.69 11.58 -2.68
N LEU A 115 -4.70 10.64 -3.62
CA LEU A 115 -5.78 10.40 -4.57
C LEU A 115 -6.39 9.02 -4.30
N SER A 116 -7.69 8.96 -4.02
CA SER A 116 -8.34 7.68 -3.69
C SER A 116 -8.65 6.85 -4.93
N THR A 117 -8.23 5.58 -4.91
CA THR A 117 -8.57 4.58 -5.92
C THR A 117 -9.82 3.75 -5.56
N ILE A 118 -10.44 4.01 -4.40
CA ILE A 118 -11.68 3.35 -3.95
C ILE A 118 -12.77 3.30 -5.05
N PRO A 119 -13.02 4.37 -5.85
CA PRO A 119 -14.02 4.29 -6.93
C PRO A 119 -13.72 3.21 -7.98
N PHE A 120 -12.45 2.95 -8.28
CA PHE A 120 -12.03 1.87 -9.16
C PHE A 120 -12.18 0.51 -8.49
N TYR A 121 -11.70 0.36 -7.25
CA TYR A 121 -11.73 -0.92 -6.53
C TYR A 121 -13.13 -1.35 -6.09
N LYS A 122 -14.11 -0.45 -6.00
CA LYS A 122 -15.51 -0.76 -5.64
C LYS A 122 -16.09 -1.96 -6.41
N ASN A 123 -15.74 -2.11 -7.69
CA ASN A 123 -16.26 -3.20 -8.54
C ASN A 123 -15.21 -4.30 -8.83
N ASN A 124 -13.99 -4.12 -8.33
CA ASN A 124 -12.82 -4.96 -8.64
C ASN A 124 -12.18 -5.60 -7.40
N LEU A 125 -12.69 -5.31 -6.20
CA LEU A 125 -12.20 -5.93 -4.97
C LEU A 125 -12.37 -7.46 -5.02
N GLY A 126 -11.35 -8.19 -4.55
CA GLY A 126 -11.33 -9.65 -4.61
C GLY A 126 -10.99 -10.23 -6.00
N LYS A 127 -10.73 -9.37 -6.99
CA LYS A 127 -10.34 -9.80 -8.36
C LYS A 127 -8.91 -9.39 -8.65
N LYS A 128 -8.23 -10.19 -9.46
CA LYS A 128 -6.92 -9.82 -9.99
C LYS A 128 -7.07 -8.58 -10.87
N ILE A 129 -6.34 -7.53 -10.55
CA ILE A 129 -6.46 -6.25 -11.23
C ILE A 129 -5.83 -6.32 -12.63
N ASN A 130 -6.58 -5.84 -13.61
CA ASN A 130 -6.03 -5.53 -14.93
C ASN A 130 -5.36 -4.15 -14.85
N VAL A 131 -4.03 -4.14 -14.95
CA VAL A 131 -3.22 -2.92 -14.84
C VAL A 131 -3.57 -1.92 -15.94
N THR A 132 -3.81 -2.37 -17.18
CA THR A 132 -4.23 -1.49 -18.28
C THR A 132 -5.55 -0.79 -17.98
N ALA A 133 -6.54 -1.51 -17.44
CA ALA A 133 -7.81 -0.93 -17.05
C ALA A 133 -7.66 0.10 -15.90
N LEU A 134 -6.72 -0.14 -14.97
CA LEU A 134 -6.40 0.82 -13.91
C LEU A 134 -5.75 2.08 -14.48
N GLU A 135 -4.78 1.93 -15.39
CA GLU A 135 -4.10 3.07 -16.05
C GLU A 135 -5.09 3.87 -16.92
N GLU A 136 -6.01 3.22 -17.64
CA GLU A 136 -7.10 3.88 -18.36
C GLU A 136 -8.08 4.61 -17.44
N TRP A 137 -8.28 4.12 -16.21
CA TRP A 137 -9.07 4.83 -15.21
C TRP A 137 -8.31 6.05 -14.66
N MET A 138 -7.01 5.89 -14.37
CA MET A 138 -6.13 6.97 -13.89
C MET A 138 -5.96 8.08 -14.93
N SER A 139 -5.87 7.74 -16.22
CA SER A 139 -5.70 8.71 -17.32
C SER A 139 -6.87 9.68 -17.45
N LYS A 140 -8.05 9.32 -16.91
CA LYS A 140 -9.22 10.22 -16.84
C LYS A 140 -9.03 11.37 -15.86
N GLY A 141 -8.12 11.25 -14.90
CA GLY A 141 -7.78 12.31 -13.94
C GLY A 141 -8.93 12.72 -13.01
N LYS A 142 -9.76 11.76 -12.58
CA LYS A 142 -10.98 12.00 -11.77
C LYS A 142 -10.96 11.32 -10.39
N ALA A 143 -9.79 10.88 -9.91
CA ALA A 143 -9.68 10.32 -8.57
C ALA A 143 -9.96 11.41 -7.51
N PRO A 144 -10.82 11.17 -6.51
CA PRO A 144 -11.09 12.17 -5.48
C PRO A 144 -9.90 12.32 -4.52
N ALA A 145 -9.75 13.49 -3.91
CA ALA A 145 -8.79 13.70 -2.83
C ALA A 145 -9.16 12.89 -1.58
N LEU A 146 -8.14 12.58 -0.78
CA LEU A 146 -8.29 12.14 0.60
C LEU A 146 -8.18 13.36 1.52
N ASP A 147 -9.31 13.81 2.08
CA ASP A 147 -9.39 15.07 2.84
C ASP A 147 -8.36 15.18 3.98
N TYR A 148 -8.12 14.09 4.72
CA TYR A 148 -7.15 14.06 5.81
C TYR A 148 -5.72 14.33 5.32
N SER A 149 -5.36 13.75 4.17
CA SER A 149 -4.06 13.97 3.54
C SER A 149 -3.96 15.35 2.90
N LEU A 150 -5.05 15.89 2.34
CA LEU A 150 -5.07 17.25 1.80
C LEU A 150 -4.84 18.31 2.90
N ARG A 151 -5.50 18.16 4.06
CA ARG A 151 -5.25 19.02 5.22
C ARG A 151 -3.79 18.94 5.65
N PHE A 152 -3.27 17.73 5.82
CA PHE A 152 -1.87 17.54 6.22
C PHE A 152 -0.87 18.08 5.19
N PHE A 153 -1.10 17.87 3.89
CA PHE A 153 -0.29 18.44 2.81
C PHE A 153 -0.21 19.97 2.90
N ASN A 154 -1.36 20.63 3.12
CA ASN A 154 -1.42 22.08 3.25
C ASN A 154 -0.72 22.57 4.53
N GLU A 155 -0.81 21.84 5.63
CA GLU A 155 -0.06 22.12 6.86
C GLU A 155 1.46 22.04 6.64
N ILE A 156 1.95 20.98 5.99
CA ILE A 156 3.37 20.83 5.63
C ILE A 156 3.83 22.00 4.76
N LYS A 157 3.05 22.33 3.73
CA LYS A 157 3.34 23.43 2.81
C LYS A 157 3.42 24.77 3.54
N SER A 158 2.48 25.06 4.44
CA SER A 158 2.45 26.32 5.20
C SER A 158 3.70 26.53 6.08
N ARG A 159 4.39 25.45 6.44
CA ARG A 159 5.62 25.46 7.25
C ARG A 159 6.88 25.61 6.41
N GLY A 160 6.77 25.77 5.09
CA GLY A 160 7.89 25.93 4.17
C GLY A 160 8.67 24.65 3.87
N ILE A 161 8.11 23.49 4.24
CA ILE A 161 8.69 22.18 3.99
C ILE A 161 8.48 21.83 2.52
N GLN A 162 9.53 21.34 1.87
CA GLN A 162 9.50 20.91 0.48
C GLN A 162 8.70 19.62 0.35
N ILE A 163 7.67 19.63 -0.47
CA ILE A 163 6.83 18.45 -0.68
C ILE A 163 7.30 17.73 -1.94
N ILE A 164 7.69 16.47 -1.80
CA ILE A 164 8.14 15.65 -2.92
C ILE A 164 7.19 14.46 -3.06
N LEU A 165 6.60 14.33 -4.24
CA LEU A 165 5.67 13.25 -4.57
C LEU A 165 6.44 12.12 -5.26
N ILE A 166 6.32 10.89 -4.76
CA ILE A 166 6.91 9.69 -5.36
C ILE A 166 5.82 8.63 -5.54
N SER A 167 5.51 8.28 -6.78
CA SER A 167 4.43 7.33 -7.10
C SER A 167 4.92 6.16 -7.96
N GLY A 168 4.22 5.04 -7.84
CA GLY A 168 4.39 3.88 -8.72
C GLY A 168 3.73 4.04 -10.09
N ARG A 169 2.93 5.10 -10.32
CA ARG A 169 2.37 5.41 -11.64
C ARG A 169 3.49 5.56 -12.67
N ARG A 170 3.26 5.06 -13.88
CA ARG A 170 4.21 5.19 -14.99
C ARG A 170 4.25 6.63 -15.52
N GLU A 171 5.39 7.01 -16.08
CA GLU A 171 5.61 8.37 -16.62
C GLU A 171 4.58 8.83 -17.65
N HIS A 172 4.00 7.93 -18.44
CA HIS A 172 2.96 8.30 -19.42
C HIS A 172 1.67 8.86 -18.77
N LEU A 173 1.45 8.62 -17.47
CA LEU A 173 0.32 9.16 -16.70
C LEU A 173 0.62 10.53 -16.07
N ARG A 174 1.79 11.14 -16.33
CA ARG A 174 2.23 12.39 -15.69
C ARG A 174 1.21 13.51 -15.81
N SER A 175 0.76 13.83 -17.03
CA SER A 175 -0.18 14.94 -17.25
C SER A 175 -1.50 14.70 -16.52
N ALA A 176 -2.11 13.52 -16.70
CA ALA A 176 -3.36 13.18 -16.01
C ALA A 176 -3.23 13.19 -14.47
N THR A 177 -2.06 12.80 -13.94
CA THR A 177 -1.78 12.83 -12.50
C THR A 177 -1.67 14.26 -11.98
N ILE A 178 -0.97 15.14 -12.69
CA ILE A 178 -0.85 16.57 -12.35
C ILE A 178 -2.23 17.23 -12.39
N ASP A 179 -2.97 17.05 -13.49
CA ASP A 179 -4.30 17.63 -13.66
C ASP A 179 -5.24 17.18 -12.54
N ASN A 180 -5.22 15.88 -12.20
CA ASN A 180 -6.03 15.37 -11.11
C ASN A 180 -5.65 16.00 -9.76
N LEU A 181 -4.36 16.05 -9.42
CA LEU A 181 -3.89 16.63 -8.16
C LEU A 181 -4.32 18.09 -8.02
N VAL A 182 -4.13 18.89 -9.08
CA VAL A 182 -4.52 20.30 -9.12
C VAL A 182 -6.03 20.46 -8.98
N ASN A 183 -6.82 19.68 -9.72
CA ASN A 183 -8.27 19.77 -9.72
C ASN A 183 -8.90 19.44 -8.36
N VAL A 184 -8.23 18.63 -7.54
CA VAL A 184 -8.69 18.28 -6.19
C VAL A 184 -8.00 19.05 -5.07
N GLY A 185 -7.25 20.11 -5.42
CA GLY A 185 -6.74 21.11 -4.46
C GLY A 185 -5.31 20.91 -3.97
N TYR A 186 -4.56 19.95 -4.49
CA TYR A 186 -3.13 19.84 -4.22
C TYR A 186 -2.36 20.82 -5.10
N HIS A 187 -1.61 21.74 -4.49
CA HIS A 187 -0.81 22.73 -5.23
C HIS A 187 0.53 22.98 -4.57
N GLY A 188 1.57 23.27 -5.36
CA GLY A 188 2.86 23.75 -4.84
C GLY A 188 3.73 22.66 -4.22
N TRP A 189 3.67 21.43 -4.74
CA TRP A 189 4.72 20.45 -4.49
C TRP A 189 6.01 20.87 -5.20
N THR A 190 7.16 20.53 -4.62
CA THR A 190 8.50 20.84 -5.12
C THR A 190 8.93 19.90 -6.24
N GLY A 191 8.51 18.63 -6.19
CA GLY A 191 8.88 17.64 -7.21
C GLY A 191 7.86 16.52 -7.33
N LEU A 192 7.73 15.99 -8.55
CA LEU A 192 6.91 14.82 -8.88
C LEU A 192 7.77 13.80 -9.62
N ILE A 193 8.00 12.67 -8.97
CA ILE A 193 8.82 11.57 -9.48
C ILE A 193 7.87 10.39 -9.73
N LEU A 194 7.72 10.02 -11.00
CA LEU A 194 6.95 8.87 -11.44
C LEU A 194 7.91 7.77 -11.91
N ARG A 195 7.35 6.60 -12.21
CA ARG A 195 8.13 5.44 -12.57
C ARG A 195 8.48 5.46 -14.05
N ASP A 196 9.79 5.55 -14.31
CA ASP A 196 10.37 5.51 -15.65
C ASP A 196 10.37 4.07 -16.21
N PRO A 197 10.26 3.88 -17.55
CA PRO A 197 10.37 2.57 -18.19
C PRO A 197 11.61 1.77 -17.78
N THR A 198 12.75 2.43 -17.53
CA THR A 198 13.98 1.78 -17.08
C THR A 198 13.88 1.17 -15.68
N ASN A 199 12.87 1.54 -14.89
CA ASN A 199 12.63 1.03 -13.55
C ASN A 199 11.48 -0.01 -13.49
N GLU A 200 10.96 -0.47 -14.63
CA GLU A 200 9.85 -1.43 -14.65
C GLU A 200 10.19 -2.80 -14.07
N LEU A 201 11.46 -3.21 -14.14
CA LEU A 201 11.93 -4.50 -13.60
C LEU A 201 12.36 -4.43 -12.12
N VAL A 202 12.43 -3.23 -11.54
CA VAL A 202 12.78 -3.02 -10.13
C VAL A 202 11.51 -3.10 -9.28
N SER A 203 11.51 -3.66 -8.07
CA SER A 203 10.32 -3.61 -7.22
C SER A 203 9.93 -2.16 -6.87
N VAL A 204 8.65 -1.91 -6.53
CA VAL A 204 8.23 -0.54 -6.19
C VAL A 204 8.95 -0.08 -4.92
N ALA A 205 9.14 -0.98 -3.94
CA ALA A 205 9.89 -0.68 -2.73
C ALA A 205 11.33 -0.24 -3.03
N GLU A 206 12.04 -0.99 -3.90
CA GLU A 206 13.44 -0.68 -4.21
C GLU A 206 13.54 0.61 -5.03
N TYR A 207 12.66 0.81 -6.02
CA TYR A 207 12.59 2.06 -6.77
C TYR A 207 12.40 3.27 -5.84
N LYS A 208 11.39 3.26 -4.96
CA LYS A 208 11.12 4.38 -4.05
C LYS A 208 12.27 4.58 -3.06
N SER A 209 12.89 3.50 -2.59
CA SER A 209 14.09 3.54 -1.74
C SER A 209 15.27 4.24 -2.42
N GLN A 210 15.55 3.91 -3.68
CA GLN A 210 16.60 4.54 -4.47
C GLN A 210 16.33 6.03 -4.70
N VAL A 211 15.07 6.40 -4.98
CA VAL A 211 14.69 7.82 -5.11
C VAL A 211 14.94 8.58 -3.80
N ARG A 212 14.60 8.02 -2.63
CA ARG A 212 14.86 8.66 -1.34
C ARG A 212 16.36 8.81 -1.04
N LYS A 213 17.17 7.80 -1.38
CA LYS A 213 18.63 7.88 -1.30
C LYS A 213 19.18 8.99 -2.19
N TYR A 214 18.69 9.11 -3.42
CA TYR A 214 19.05 10.17 -4.36
C TYR A 214 18.68 11.56 -3.83
N LEU A 215 17.47 11.74 -3.28
CA LEU A 215 17.07 13.01 -2.68
C LEU A 215 17.95 13.40 -1.49
N THR A 216 18.31 12.43 -0.65
CA THR A 216 19.23 12.65 0.47
C THR A 216 20.62 13.05 -0.04
N SER A 217 21.14 12.43 -1.10
CA SER A 217 22.43 12.82 -1.69
C SER A 217 22.41 14.19 -2.37
N LYS A 218 21.23 14.72 -2.72
CA LYS A 218 21.02 16.11 -3.15
C LYS A 218 20.85 17.09 -1.97
N GLY A 219 21.07 16.64 -0.75
CA GLY A 219 21.07 17.43 0.47
C GLY A 219 19.69 17.66 1.09
N TYR A 220 18.64 16.99 0.62
CA TYR A 220 17.34 17.07 1.30
C TYR A 220 17.38 16.36 2.65
N ARG A 221 16.81 16.99 3.67
CA ARG A 221 16.53 16.41 4.98
C ARG A 221 15.09 15.94 4.98
N ILE A 222 14.90 14.66 4.69
CA ILE A 222 13.58 14.04 4.64
C ILE A 222 13.16 13.75 6.09
N TRP A 223 12.16 14.47 6.59
CA TRP A 223 11.66 14.29 7.96
C TRP A 223 10.66 13.14 8.05
N GLY A 224 9.80 13.01 7.04
CA GLY A 224 8.75 12.01 7.03
C GLY A 224 8.40 11.51 5.64
N VAL A 225 7.87 10.29 5.62
CA VAL A 225 7.25 9.68 4.45
C VAL A 225 5.84 9.25 4.84
N LEU A 226 4.83 9.71 4.11
CA LEU A 226 3.45 9.25 4.23
C LEU A 226 3.10 8.39 3.01
N GLY A 227 2.61 7.18 3.26
CA GLY A 227 2.14 6.28 2.21
C GLY A 227 1.17 5.24 2.74
N ASP A 228 0.41 4.62 1.85
CA ASP A 228 -0.58 3.59 2.15
C ASP A 228 -0.04 2.17 1.97
N GLN A 229 1.20 2.01 1.48
CA GLN A 229 1.87 0.72 1.29
C GLN A 229 3.21 0.68 2.02
N PHE A 230 3.63 -0.53 2.43
CA PHE A 230 4.97 -0.73 2.98
C PHE A 230 6.05 -0.46 1.94
N SER A 231 5.82 -0.76 0.65
CA SER A 231 6.74 -0.37 -0.43
C SER A 231 6.95 1.14 -0.56
N SER A 232 6.02 1.96 -0.09
CA SER A 232 6.15 3.42 -0.07
C SER A 232 7.05 3.93 1.05
N ILE A 233 7.08 3.23 2.20
CA ILE A 233 7.69 3.72 3.45
C ILE A 233 8.88 2.89 3.94
N ALA A 234 9.06 1.67 3.45
CA ALA A 234 10.15 0.76 3.83
C ALA A 234 11.45 1.10 3.10
N GLY A 235 12.60 0.72 3.68
CA GLY A 235 13.92 1.01 3.12
C GLY A 235 14.51 2.33 3.63
N ASN A 236 14.34 2.61 4.93
CA ASN A 236 14.81 3.84 5.55
C ASN A 236 16.33 4.00 5.46
N THR A 237 16.75 5.11 4.88
CA THR A 237 18.02 5.76 5.24
C THR A 237 17.84 6.37 6.64
N GLY A 238 18.84 6.26 7.52
CA GLY A 238 18.69 6.63 8.93
C GLY A 238 18.06 8.02 9.16
N GLY A 239 17.16 8.13 10.14
CA GLY A 239 16.57 9.39 10.60
C GLY A 239 15.21 9.77 10.03
N ILE A 240 14.71 9.07 9.00
CA ILE A 240 13.38 9.34 8.40
C ILE A 240 12.27 8.63 9.19
N ARG A 241 11.18 9.31 9.56
CA ARG A 241 10.00 8.62 10.15
C ARG A 241 9.00 8.19 9.08
N ALA A 242 8.58 6.94 9.12
CA ALA A 242 7.58 6.36 8.23
C ALA A 242 6.18 6.44 8.87
N PHE A 243 5.17 6.79 8.07
CA PHE A 243 3.76 6.83 8.47
C PHE A 243 2.92 6.06 7.46
N LYS A 244 2.19 5.06 7.94
CA LYS A 244 1.37 4.14 7.13
C LYS A 244 -0.11 4.53 7.23
N LEU A 245 -0.71 4.89 6.11
CA LEU A 245 -2.17 4.97 5.97
C LEU A 245 -2.75 3.56 5.78
N PRO A 246 -3.98 3.28 6.24
CA PRO A 246 -4.61 2.01 6.00
C PRO A 246 -4.91 1.81 4.51
N ASN A 247 -4.58 0.63 3.98
CA ASN A 247 -5.05 0.18 2.68
C ASN A 247 -5.08 -1.36 2.59
N PRO A 248 -6.24 -1.97 2.88
CA PRO A 248 -6.41 -3.41 2.76
C PRO A 248 -6.92 -3.87 1.40
N MET A 249 -7.06 -2.95 0.41
CA MET A 249 -7.65 -3.28 -0.89
C MET A 249 -6.71 -4.05 -1.80
N TYR A 250 -5.41 -3.76 -1.71
CA TYR A 250 -4.36 -4.36 -2.52
C TYR A 250 -3.01 -4.31 -1.79
N TYR A 251 -2.05 -5.08 -2.31
CA TYR A 251 -0.67 -5.09 -1.83
C TYR A 251 0.29 -4.72 -2.95
N VAL A 252 1.29 -3.89 -2.64
CA VAL A 252 2.37 -3.54 -3.56
C VAL A 252 3.71 -3.87 -2.93
N ALA A 253 4.47 -4.76 -3.59
CA ALA A 253 5.83 -5.15 -3.22
C ALA A 253 6.90 -4.23 -3.82
#